data_AF-A0A0B6XK25-F1
#
_entry.id   AF-A0A0B6XK25-F1
#
_cell.length_a   1.000
_cell.length_b   1.000
_cell.length_c   1.000
_cell.angle_alpha   90.00
_cell.angle_beta   90.00
_cell.angle_gamma   90.00
#
_symmetry.space_group_name_H-M   'P 1'
#
loop_
_entity.id
_entity.type
_entity.pdbx_description
1 polymer ?
#
loop_
_entity_poly.entity_id
_entity_poly.type
_entity_poly.pdbx_seq_one_letter_code
_entity_poly.pdbx_strand_id
1 'polypeptide(L)' 'SPWSSCSVTCGDGVITRIRLCNSPSPQMNGKPCEGEARETKACKKDACPNGCLSNPCFAGVKCTSYPDGSWKCGACPP' A
#
# COMPACT_ATOMS: atom_id res chain seq x y z
N SER A 1 5.54 -13.41 10.54
CA SER A 1 5.85 -13.42 9.09
C SER A 1 6.88 -12.34 8.78
N PRO A 2 7.55 -12.39 7.62
CA PRO A 2 8.25 -11.21 7.09
C PRO A 2 7.27 -10.04 6.85
N TRP A 3 7.81 -8.84 6.71
CA TRP A 3 7.07 -7.66 6.27
C TRP A 3 6.72 -7.75 4.78
N SER A 4 5.58 -7.20 4.39
CA SER A 4 5.20 -6.98 2.99
C SER A 4 6.14 -5.98 2.32
N SER A 5 6.07 -5.90 0.99
CA SER A 5 6.54 -4.72 0.27
C SER A 5 5.77 -3.46 0.75
N CYS A 6 6.39 -2.29 0.53
CA CYS A 6 5.73 -1.01 0.77
C CYS A 6 4.45 -0.94 -0.07
N SER A 7 3.37 -0.42 0.50
CA SER A 7 2.08 -0.26 -0.18
C SER A 7 2.14 0.72 -1.34
N VAL A 8 3.22 1.50 -1.42
CA VAL A 8 3.52 2.48 -2.46
C VAL A 8 4.86 2.18 -3.13
N THR A 9 4.94 2.55 -4.39
CA THR A 9 6.14 2.63 -5.23
C THR A 9 6.89 3.94 -5.07
N CYS A 10 6.20 5.03 -4.69
CA CYS A 10 6.79 6.34 -4.39
C CYS A 10 6.10 7.04 -3.22
N GLY A 11 6.76 8.01 -2.58
CA GLY A 11 6.20 8.76 -1.45
C GLY A 11 6.05 7.94 -0.17
N ASP A 12 5.02 8.27 0.61
CA ASP A 12 4.78 7.67 1.93
C ASP A 12 3.75 6.53 1.85
N GLY A 13 4.11 5.36 2.36
CA GLY A 13 3.23 4.19 2.41
C GLY A 13 3.37 3.40 3.70
N VAL A 14 2.87 2.16 3.67
CA VAL A 14 2.95 1.24 4.81
C VAL A 14 3.42 -0.16 4.41
N ILE A 15 4.12 -0.82 5.32
CA ILE A 15 4.40 -2.25 5.29
C ILE A 15 3.58 -2.94 6.37
N THR A 16 3.12 -4.16 6.08
CA THR A 16 2.34 -4.96 7.02
C THR A 16 2.99 -6.31 7.25
N ARG A 17 2.81 -6.88 8.44
CA ARG A 17 3.15 -8.27 8.71
C ARG A 17 2.12 -8.91 9.61
N ILE A 18 2.01 -10.23 9.50
CA ILE A 18 1.20 -11.04 10.39
C ILE A 18 2.12 -11.63 11.46
N ARG A 19 1.79 -11.40 12.73
CA ARG A 19 2.41 -12.10 13.85
C ARG A 19 1.79 -13.48 13.94
N LEU A 20 2.61 -14.50 13.75
CA LEU A 20 2.19 -15.87 14.05
C LEU A 20 2.41 -16.07 15.54
N CYS A 21 1.34 -16.36 16.28
CA CYS A 21 1.42 -16.66 17.71
C CYS A 21 1.72 -18.15 17.90
N ASN A 22 2.90 -18.54 17.45
CA ASN A 22 3.33 -19.94 17.43
C ASN A 22 4.54 -20.17 18.34
N SER A 23 4.78 -19.30 19.33
CA SER A 23 5.92 -19.39 20.24
C SER A 23 5.54 -18.97 21.67
N PRO A 24 4.82 -19.81 22.44
CA PRO A 24 4.31 -21.14 22.07
C PRO A 24 2.96 -21.08 21.34
N SER A 25 2.66 -22.08 20.52
CA SER A 25 1.32 -22.27 19.96
C SER A 25 0.30 -22.47 21.09
N PRO A 26 -0.89 -21.84 21.04
CA PRO A 26 -1.92 -22.06 22.06
C PRO A 26 -2.38 -23.52 22.01
N GLN A 27 -1.98 -24.31 23.00
CA GLN A 27 -2.51 -25.67 23.22
C GLN A 27 -3.64 -25.61 24.24
N MET A 28 -4.69 -26.41 24.08
CA MET A 28 -5.80 -26.67 25.04
C MET A 28 -5.83 -25.70 26.24
N ASN A 29 -6.53 -24.56 26.11
CA ASN A 29 -6.60 -23.45 27.09
C ASN A 29 -5.40 -22.47 27.12
N GLY A 30 -4.55 -22.48 26.09
CA GLY A 30 -3.48 -21.51 25.93
C GLY A 30 -4.03 -20.08 25.82
N LYS A 31 -3.39 -19.13 26.50
CA LYS A 31 -3.84 -17.73 26.51
C LYS A 31 -3.93 -17.18 25.08
N PRO A 32 -4.94 -16.34 24.76
CA PRO A 32 -4.97 -15.64 23.48
C PRO A 32 -3.68 -14.84 23.32
N CYS A 33 -3.24 -14.67 22.08
CA CYS A 33 -2.04 -13.88 21.81
C CYS A 33 -2.18 -12.49 22.41
N GLU A 34 -1.15 -12.05 23.11
CA GLU A 34 -1.12 -10.68 23.60
C GLU A 34 -0.69 -9.74 22.45
N GLY A 35 -1.55 -8.77 22.14
CA GLY A 35 -1.35 -7.77 21.10
C GLY A 35 -1.93 -8.13 19.73
N GLU A 36 -1.87 -7.15 18.83
CA GLU A 36 -2.43 -7.25 17.48
C GLU A 36 -1.77 -8.35 16.64
N ALA A 37 -2.58 -9.20 16.02
CA ALA A 37 -2.10 -10.24 15.09
C ALA A 37 -1.51 -9.64 13.81
N ARG A 38 -1.82 -8.37 13.51
CA ARG A 38 -1.30 -7.61 12.37
C ARG A 38 -0.54 -6.40 12.87
N GLU A 39 0.66 -6.22 12.37
CA GLU A 39 1.42 -5.00 12.61
C GLU A 39 1.56 -4.22 11.31
N THR A 40 1.50 -2.89 11.44
CA THR A 40 1.68 -1.94 10.34
C THR A 40 2.78 -0.95 10.72
N LYS A 41 3.68 -0.66 9.79
CA LYS A 41 4.71 0.37 9.94
C LYS A 41 4.77 1.25 8.71
N ALA A 42 5.11 2.52 8.90
CA ALA A 42 5.35 3.43 7.78
C ALA A 42 6.60 3.02 6.99
N CYS A 43 6.55 3.17 5.67
CA CYS A 43 7.69 3.10 4.77
C CYS A 43 7.74 4.38 3.94
N LYS A 44 8.95 4.88 3.69
CA LYS A 44 9.19 6.03 2.82
C LYS A 44 9.92 5.56 1.58
N LYS A 45 9.40 5.91 0.41
CA LYS A 45 10.03 5.76 -0.90
C LYS A 45 10.50 7.12 -1.40
N ASP A 46 11.22 7.10 -2.52
CA ASP A 46 11.59 8.34 -3.21
C ASP A 46 10.34 9.18 -3.51
N ALA A 47 10.51 10.51 -3.51
CA ALA A 47 9.42 11.41 -3.81
C ALA A 47 8.77 10.99 -5.13
N CYS A 48 7.44 10.93 -5.14
CA CYS A 48 6.73 10.70 -6.38
C CYS A 48 7.13 11.77 -7.39
N PRO A 49 7.34 11.39 -8.67
CA PRO A 49 7.62 12.38 -9.70
C PRO A 49 6.54 13.47 -9.64
N ASN A 50 6.98 14.73 -9.61
CA ASN A 50 6.11 15.91 -9.51
C ASN A 50 5.28 16.03 -10.79
N GLY A 51 4.18 15.30 -10.82
CA GLY A 51 3.26 15.27 -11.95
C GLY A 51 2.99 13.84 -12.39
N CYS A 52 1.74 13.40 -12.25
CA CYS A 52 1.20 12.46 -13.20
C CYS A 52 1.28 13.18 -14.56
N LEU A 53 2.36 12.94 -15.33
CA LEU A 53 2.66 13.64 -16.57
C LEU A 53 1.39 13.70 -17.41
N SER A 54 0.83 14.90 -17.51
CA SER A 54 -0.47 15.14 -18.13
C SER A 54 -0.32 15.28 -19.64
N ASN A 55 0.52 14.46 -20.28
CA ASN A 55 0.45 14.24 -21.73
C ASN A 55 1.37 13.09 -22.22
N PRO A 56 0.83 12.02 -22.84
CA PRO A 56 -0.45 11.35 -22.54
C PRO A 56 -0.45 10.75 -21.12
N CYS A 57 -1.61 10.28 -20.63
CA CYS A 57 -1.70 9.60 -19.33
C CYS A 57 -0.61 8.52 -19.16
N PHE A 58 0.05 8.50 -18.01
CA PHE A 58 0.98 7.42 -17.70
C PHE A 58 0.26 6.07 -17.63
N ALA A 59 0.95 4.99 -18.00
CA ALA A 59 0.40 3.64 -17.92
C ALA A 59 -0.02 3.32 -16.48
N GLY A 60 -1.26 2.83 -16.31
CA GLY A 60 -1.82 2.49 -14.99
C GLY A 60 -2.59 3.63 -14.30
N VAL A 61 -2.69 4.81 -14.89
CA VAL A 61 -3.55 5.91 -14.39
C VAL A 61 -4.96 5.78 -14.96
N LYS A 62 -5.98 6.01 -14.13
CA LYS A 62 -7.38 6.08 -14.59
C LYS A 62 -7.59 7.33 -15.42
N CYS A 63 -7.91 7.22 -16.70
CA CYS A 63 -8.19 8.38 -17.56
C CYS A 63 -9.68 8.51 -17.84
N THR A 64 -10.20 9.73 -17.69
CA THR A 64 -11.59 10.06 -17.97
C THR A 64 -11.64 11.02 -19.16
N SER A 65 -12.28 10.62 -20.25
CA SER A 65 -12.53 11.46 -21.43
C SER A 65 -13.92 12.09 -21.38
N TYR A 66 -14.05 13.27 -21.99
CA TYR A 66 -15.29 14.04 -22.05
C TYR A 66 -15.74 14.29 -23.50
N PRO A 67 -17.05 14.51 -23.75
CA PRO A 67 -17.56 14.75 -25.11
C PRO A 67 -17.03 16.03 -25.79
N ASP A 68 -16.51 16.98 -25.00
CA ASP A 68 -15.87 18.21 -25.47
C ASP A 68 -14.41 18.01 -25.93
N GLY A 69 -13.91 16.77 -25.89
CA GLY A 69 -12.53 16.42 -26.24
C GLY A 69 -11.53 16.64 -25.11
N SER A 70 -11.97 17.12 -23.94
CA SER A 70 -11.11 17.22 -22.76
C SER A 70 -10.91 15.84 -22.12
N TRP A 71 -9.84 15.72 -21.32
CA TRP A 71 -9.54 14.52 -20.57
C TRP A 71 -8.89 14.87 -19.23
N LYS A 72 -9.10 14.00 -18.23
CA LYS A 72 -8.51 14.14 -16.89
C LYS A 72 -7.85 12.85 -16.44
N CYS A 73 -6.62 12.98 -15.93
CA CYS A 73 -5.92 11.91 -15.21
C CYS A 73 -6.50 11.74 -13.80
N GLY A 74 -6.66 10.50 -13.38
CA GLY A 74 -6.91 10.13 -11.99
C GLY A 74 -5.63 10.24 -11.15
N ALA A 75 -5.76 9.90 -9.86
CA ALA A 75 -4.62 9.86 -8.96
C ALA A 75 -3.55 8.89 -9.49
N CYS A 76 -2.27 9.25 -9.29
CA CYS A 76 -1.17 8.33 -9.53
C CYS A 76 -1.36 7.09 -8.64
N PRO A 77 -1.19 5.88 -9.18
CA PRO A 77 -1.22 4.67 -8.36
C PRO A 77 -0.12 4.75 -7.28
N PRO A 78 -0.39 4.23 -6.08
CA PRO A 78 0.59 4.17 -5.01
C PRO A 78 1.84 3.42 -5.43
#